data_AF-A0A835VVZ3-F1
#
_entry.id   AF-A0A835VVZ3-F1
#
_cell.length_a   1.000
_cell.length_b   1.000
_cell.length_c   1.000
_cell.angle_alpha   90.00
_cell.angle_beta   90.00
_cell.angle_gamma   90.00
#
_symmetry.space_group_name_H-M   'P 1'
#
loop_
_entity.id
_entity.type
_entity.pdbx_description
1 polymer ?
#
loop_
_entity_poly.entity_id
_entity_poly.type
_entity_poly.pdbx_seq_one_letter_code
_entity_poly.pdbx_strand_id
1 'polypeptide(L)'
;MKSVSGCLLVAAVCCALAPHAAAAKRSLLDKDQDKELSTSAQYLYAWAGAKDASLGGKDSLFVISLVGAEYGQVVSVVPTPYNGIEPHHCRASADKKILGCGGLLSPLAPPVDGAPAPSVIFFDITNPRVPKLVDAALVDQPNTSAFADEFITTPDGGFLATMMGSSTGGSPGRVVQYSKDFKLVGEYPDPAASPDVKDLNPHGIAVSWTKSVMLTVDFLVPASTLKPATPVLWKTVRLWDTNTMTIKETIDCSALGVNGPMDAVAIAETGAFYFGGGDGNIYYLDADGSAPHTPVVAWDTLSGSTNRASAGNILHSFRSGTRLLVSSYTRDQVQLLDTSKPRKPKLLDTLQLPAGAGAHVVRLSEDEAFGAVATYFLDEGAGGRVVLPGDMTLRLFFLNDKASKFVVQQPSKSVIDFKTLMGAQGVYRVHGAVIL
;
A
#
# COMPACT_ATOMS: atom_id res chain seq x y z
N MET A 1 51.75 -12.31 -11.32
CA MET A 1 50.82 -12.06 -12.45
C MET A 1 50.34 -13.37 -13.03
N LYS A 2 49.13 -13.80 -12.68
CA LYS A 2 48.32 -14.76 -13.44
C LYS A 2 46.85 -14.44 -13.17
N SER A 3 46.15 -14.01 -14.20
CA SER A 3 44.69 -13.88 -14.22
C SER A 3 44.06 -15.26 -14.34
N VAL A 4 42.93 -15.47 -13.67
CA VAL A 4 41.92 -16.43 -14.10
C VAL A 4 40.56 -15.77 -13.98
N SER A 5 40.00 -15.44 -15.14
CA SER A 5 38.59 -15.15 -15.37
C SER A 5 37.77 -16.43 -15.18
N GLY A 6 36.60 -16.33 -14.55
CA GLY A 6 35.61 -17.41 -14.47
C GLY A 6 34.23 -16.89 -14.86
N CYS A 7 33.79 -17.26 -16.06
CA CYS A 7 32.53 -16.89 -16.70
C CYS A 7 31.28 -17.44 -16.00
N LEU A 8 30.17 -16.70 -16.23
CA LEU A 8 28.78 -17.17 -16.25
C LEU A 8 28.64 -18.61 -16.74
N LEU A 9 27.84 -19.40 -16.03
CA LEU A 9 27.16 -20.55 -16.61
C LEU A 9 25.65 -20.28 -16.64
N VAL A 10 25.17 -20.02 -17.86
CA VAL A 10 23.77 -20.10 -18.25
C VAL A 10 23.46 -21.59 -18.41
N ALA A 11 22.64 -22.16 -17.52
CA ALA A 11 22.08 -23.49 -17.71
C ALA A 11 20.63 -23.37 -18.13
N ALA A 12 20.41 -23.53 -19.44
CA ALA A 12 19.10 -23.81 -20.02
C ALA A 12 18.68 -25.24 -19.65
N VAL A 13 17.51 -25.40 -19.03
CA VAL A 13 16.82 -26.69 -18.96
C VAL A 13 15.42 -26.49 -19.52
N CYS A 14 15.23 -27.01 -20.73
CA CYS A 14 13.94 -27.15 -21.37
C CYS A 14 13.16 -28.33 -20.78
N CYS A 15 11.88 -28.05 -20.50
CA CYS A 15 10.71 -28.92 -20.58
C CYS A 15 10.64 -30.19 -19.70
N ALA A 16 9.83 -30.08 -18.65
CA ALA A 16 8.77 -31.07 -18.40
C ALA A 16 7.45 -30.31 -18.20
N LEU A 17 6.62 -30.33 -19.23
CA LEU A 17 5.25 -29.84 -19.22
C LEU A 17 4.42 -30.75 -18.32
N ALA A 18 4.01 -30.27 -17.15
CA ALA A 18 2.83 -30.78 -16.47
C ALA A 18 1.66 -29.84 -16.83
N PRO A 19 0.58 -30.34 -17.45
CA PRO A 19 -0.63 -29.55 -17.62
C PRO A 19 -1.24 -29.39 -16.22
N HIS A 20 -1.75 -28.21 -15.88
CA HIS A 20 -2.83 -27.92 -14.91
C HIS A 20 -2.72 -26.47 -14.42
N ALA A 21 -2.87 -25.54 -15.35
CA ALA A 21 -3.54 -24.27 -15.11
C ALA A 21 -3.99 -23.80 -16.48
N ALA A 22 -5.10 -24.35 -16.97
CA ALA A 22 -5.93 -23.62 -17.91
C ALA A 22 -6.45 -22.39 -17.16
N ALA A 23 -5.58 -21.40 -16.96
CA ALA A 23 -5.97 -20.05 -16.66
C ALA A 23 -6.92 -19.67 -17.80
N ALA A 24 -8.19 -19.49 -17.46
CA ALA A 24 -9.18 -19.04 -18.39
C ALA A 24 -8.69 -17.69 -18.95
N LYS A 25 -8.06 -17.71 -20.12
CA LYS A 25 -8.00 -16.57 -21.02
C LYS A 25 -9.44 -16.28 -21.44
N ARG A 26 -10.20 -15.59 -20.59
CA ARG A 26 -11.46 -14.98 -20.99
C ARG A 26 -11.18 -13.57 -21.49
N SER A 27 -11.57 -13.38 -22.75
CA SER A 27 -11.69 -12.08 -23.38
C SER A 27 -12.51 -11.13 -22.49
N LEU A 28 -12.13 -9.84 -22.47
CA LEU A 28 -12.77 -8.71 -21.78
C LEU A 28 -14.22 -8.41 -22.26
N LEU A 29 -14.90 -9.40 -22.86
CA LEU A 29 -16.17 -9.28 -23.58
C LEU A 29 -17.13 -10.38 -23.09
N ASP A 30 -17.57 -10.29 -21.83
CA ASP A 30 -18.66 -11.14 -21.31
C ASP A 30 -20.00 -10.39 -21.43
N LYS A 31 -21.07 -11.10 -21.80
CA LYS A 31 -22.39 -10.57 -22.21
C LYS A 31 -23.26 -9.94 -21.09
N ASP A 32 -22.72 -9.76 -19.89
CA ASP A 32 -23.39 -9.02 -18.79
C ASP A 32 -23.11 -7.50 -18.86
N GLN A 33 -22.56 -6.99 -19.96
CA GLN A 33 -22.24 -5.57 -20.17
C GLN A 33 -23.47 -4.63 -20.23
N ASP A 34 -24.68 -5.17 -20.34
CA ASP A 34 -25.88 -4.34 -20.56
C ASP A 34 -26.41 -3.66 -19.28
N LYS A 35 -25.93 -4.05 -18.08
CA LYS A 35 -26.22 -3.31 -16.85
C LYS A 35 -25.09 -2.32 -16.56
N GLU A 36 -25.39 -1.03 -16.70
CA GLU A 36 -24.53 0.05 -16.22
C GLU A 36 -24.41 -0.06 -14.69
N LEU A 37 -23.32 -0.68 -14.23
CA LEU A 37 -22.87 -0.60 -12.84
C LEU A 37 -22.60 0.86 -12.50
N SER A 38 -23.04 1.28 -11.32
CA SER A 38 -22.88 2.62 -10.82
C SER A 38 -22.11 2.60 -9.50
N THR A 39 -21.41 3.69 -9.22
CA THR A 39 -20.85 3.99 -7.91
C THR A 39 -21.27 5.40 -7.49
N SER A 40 -21.31 5.63 -6.19
CA SER A 40 -21.44 6.93 -5.55
C SER A 40 -20.13 7.74 -5.59
N ALA A 41 -19.00 7.08 -5.89
CA ALA A 41 -17.71 7.74 -5.99
C ALA A 41 -17.68 8.74 -7.15
N GLN A 42 -17.20 9.94 -6.85
CA GLN A 42 -17.09 11.05 -7.80
C GLN A 42 -15.64 11.34 -8.18
N TYR A 43 -14.70 11.08 -7.26
CA TYR A 43 -13.30 11.43 -7.46
C TYR A 43 -12.35 10.33 -6.98
N LEU A 44 -11.27 10.14 -7.72
CA LEU A 44 -10.09 9.39 -7.31
C LEU A 44 -8.94 10.36 -7.12
N TYR A 45 -8.35 10.36 -5.94
CA TYR A 45 -7.11 11.07 -5.63
C TYR A 45 -5.93 10.15 -5.85
N ALA A 46 -4.93 10.62 -6.59
CA ALA A 46 -3.69 9.92 -6.82
C ALA A 46 -2.51 10.73 -6.29
N TRP A 47 -1.76 10.17 -5.36
CA TRP A 47 -0.56 10.76 -4.80
C TRP A 47 0.65 10.25 -5.57
N ALA A 48 1.34 11.15 -6.28
CA ALA A 48 2.34 10.76 -7.27
C ALA A 48 3.57 11.67 -7.26
N GLY A 49 4.74 11.04 -7.36
CA GLY A 49 6.02 11.73 -7.37
C GLY A 49 6.54 12.02 -8.76
N ALA A 50 7.15 13.17 -8.98
CA ALA A 50 7.84 13.43 -10.24
C ALA A 50 9.05 12.50 -10.36
N LYS A 51 9.24 11.83 -11.51
CA LYS A 51 10.41 10.98 -11.75
C LYS A 51 11.67 11.81 -12.00
N ASP A 52 11.53 12.92 -12.72
CA ASP A 52 12.62 13.85 -13.01
C ASP A 52 12.20 15.27 -12.66
N ALA A 53 12.63 15.74 -11.49
CA ALA A 53 12.31 17.08 -11.03
C ALA A 53 12.99 18.19 -11.85
N SER A 54 14.02 17.87 -12.66
CA SER A 54 14.66 18.86 -13.53
C SER A 54 13.73 19.36 -14.65
N LEU A 55 12.66 18.60 -14.94
CA LEU A 55 11.60 18.98 -15.87
C LEU A 55 10.53 19.87 -15.23
N GLY A 56 10.78 20.37 -14.01
CA GLY A 56 9.86 21.23 -13.27
C GLY A 56 8.72 20.47 -12.55
N GLY A 57 8.74 19.13 -12.60
CA GLY A 57 7.78 18.29 -11.88
C GLY A 57 7.95 18.40 -10.37
N LYS A 58 6.81 18.55 -9.68
CA LYS A 58 6.70 18.51 -8.21
C LYS A 58 5.90 17.29 -7.78
N ASP A 59 6.18 16.79 -6.58
CA ASP A 59 5.36 15.74 -6.00
C ASP A 59 3.95 16.32 -5.76
N SER A 60 2.92 15.66 -6.29
CA SER A 60 1.62 16.28 -6.54
C SER A 60 0.45 15.33 -6.25
N LEU A 61 -0.65 15.91 -5.78
CA LEU A 61 -1.94 15.22 -5.68
C LEU A 61 -2.74 15.47 -6.95
N PHE A 62 -3.13 14.40 -7.63
CA PHE A 62 -3.96 14.43 -8.83
C PHE A 62 -5.39 14.09 -8.47
N VAL A 63 -6.35 14.83 -9.02
CA VAL A 63 -7.78 14.57 -8.85
C VAL A 63 -8.35 14.09 -10.18
N ILE A 64 -8.91 12.90 -10.19
CA ILE A 64 -9.47 12.25 -11.36
C ILE A 64 -10.99 12.19 -11.20
N SER A 65 -11.74 12.64 -12.20
CA SER A 65 -13.20 12.53 -12.20
C SER A 65 -13.64 11.11 -12.52
N LEU A 66 -14.63 10.62 -11.77
CA LEU A 66 -15.26 9.31 -11.95
C LEU A 66 -16.69 9.42 -12.48
N VAL A 67 -17.09 10.61 -12.97
CA VAL A 67 -18.48 10.87 -13.39
C VAL A 67 -18.57 11.53 -14.77
N GLY A 68 -19.66 11.21 -15.47
CA GLY A 68 -20.07 11.89 -16.70
C GLY A 68 -19.03 11.86 -17.82
N ALA A 69 -18.96 12.95 -18.59
CA ALA A 69 -18.05 13.08 -19.73
C ALA A 69 -16.57 13.14 -19.34
N GLU A 70 -16.29 13.54 -18.09
CA GLU A 70 -14.93 13.67 -17.54
C GLU A 70 -14.41 12.38 -16.91
N TYR A 71 -15.18 11.28 -16.93
CA TYR A 71 -14.74 9.99 -16.40
C TYR A 71 -13.33 9.61 -16.88
N GLY A 72 -12.43 9.35 -15.93
CA GLY A 72 -11.04 8.99 -16.16
C GLY A 72 -10.10 10.16 -16.46
N GLN A 73 -10.59 11.41 -16.45
CA GLN A 73 -9.78 12.60 -16.72
C GLN A 73 -9.28 13.23 -15.42
N VAL A 74 -8.04 13.72 -15.46
CA VAL A 74 -7.51 14.58 -14.39
C VAL A 74 -8.16 15.96 -14.50
N VAL A 75 -8.87 16.34 -13.44
CA VAL A 75 -9.62 17.60 -13.36
C VAL A 75 -8.95 18.65 -12.46
N SER A 76 -7.98 18.22 -11.64
CA SER A 76 -7.16 19.11 -10.82
C SER A 76 -5.82 18.46 -10.48
N VAL A 77 -4.80 19.29 -10.29
CA VAL A 77 -3.47 18.89 -9.81
C VAL A 77 -3.05 19.89 -8.74
N VAL A 78 -2.69 19.38 -7.57
CA VAL A 78 -2.22 20.17 -6.42
C VAL A 78 -0.74 19.85 -6.20
N PRO A 79 0.17 20.68 -6.74
CA PRO A 79 1.60 20.48 -6.52
C PRO A 79 1.97 20.85 -5.08
N THR A 80 2.89 20.07 -4.50
CA THR A 80 3.58 20.46 -3.28
C THR A 80 4.83 21.28 -3.61
N PRO A 81 5.43 22.00 -2.64
CA PRO A 81 6.72 22.64 -2.90
C PRO A 81 7.86 21.61 -3.02
N TYR A 82 7.63 20.37 -2.57
CA TYR A 82 8.62 19.30 -2.45
C TYR A 82 8.79 18.48 -3.73
N ASN A 83 9.94 17.81 -3.80
CA ASN A 83 10.26 16.81 -4.81
C ASN A 83 11.11 15.69 -4.20
N GLY A 84 10.92 14.46 -4.67
CA GLY A 84 11.70 13.32 -4.20
C GLY A 84 11.37 12.88 -2.78
N ILE A 85 10.22 13.30 -2.23
CA ILE A 85 9.74 12.78 -0.93
C ILE A 85 9.16 11.38 -1.04
N GLU A 86 9.03 10.85 -2.26
CA GLU A 86 8.44 9.56 -2.58
C GLU A 86 7.00 9.47 -2.09
N PRO A 87 6.05 10.11 -2.81
CA PRO A 87 4.62 9.95 -2.58
C PRO A 87 4.22 8.48 -2.44
N HIS A 88 3.71 8.10 -1.27
CA HIS A 88 3.43 6.71 -0.92
C HIS A 88 1.95 6.51 -0.59
N HIS A 89 1.57 5.85 0.52
CA HIS A 89 0.14 5.64 0.80
C HIS A 89 -0.57 6.89 1.33
N CYS A 90 -1.88 6.90 1.16
CA CYS A 90 -2.76 7.93 1.67
C CYS A 90 -4.06 7.32 2.21
N ARG A 91 -4.73 8.06 3.08
CA ARG A 91 -6.10 7.75 3.52
C ARG A 91 -6.91 9.01 3.81
N ALA A 92 -8.21 8.95 3.53
CA ALA A 92 -9.14 10.01 3.91
C ALA A 92 -9.54 9.89 5.39
N SER A 93 -9.74 11.04 6.03
CA SER A 93 -10.40 11.18 7.33
C SER A 93 -11.83 10.65 7.27
N ALA A 94 -12.41 10.35 8.44
CA ALA A 94 -13.73 9.71 8.53
C ALA A 94 -14.86 10.58 7.95
N ASP A 95 -14.74 11.89 8.07
CA ASP A 95 -15.68 12.85 7.49
C ASP A 95 -15.35 13.26 6.05
N LYS A 96 -14.28 12.66 5.48
CA LYS A 96 -13.81 12.84 4.11
C LYS A 96 -13.43 14.27 3.76
N LYS A 97 -13.01 15.07 4.73
CA LYS A 97 -12.56 16.45 4.51
C LYS A 97 -11.06 16.62 4.48
N ILE A 98 -10.32 15.68 5.04
CA ILE A 98 -8.86 15.65 5.05
C ILE A 98 -8.36 14.37 4.40
N LEU A 99 -7.30 14.49 3.60
CA LEU A 99 -6.49 13.38 3.10
C LEU A 99 -5.11 13.43 3.80
N GLY A 100 -4.73 12.39 4.51
CA GLY A 100 -3.38 12.20 5.04
C GLY A 100 -2.55 11.33 4.10
N CYS A 101 -1.31 11.73 3.81
CA CYS A 101 -0.42 11.08 2.85
C CYS A 101 1.01 10.98 3.37
N GLY A 102 1.69 9.89 3.03
CA GLY A 102 3.09 9.65 3.35
C GLY A 102 4.04 10.16 2.27
N GLY A 103 5.18 10.70 2.72
CA GLY A 103 6.40 10.82 1.94
C GLY A 103 7.42 9.81 2.45
N LEU A 104 7.51 8.64 1.80
CA LEU A 104 8.31 7.50 2.28
C LEU A 104 9.80 7.86 2.37
N LEU A 105 10.32 8.65 1.45
CA LEU A 105 11.74 9.02 1.38
C LEU A 105 11.96 10.49 1.72
N SER A 106 11.02 11.12 2.43
CA SER A 106 11.14 12.53 2.83
C SER A 106 12.45 12.88 3.56
N PRO A 107 13.07 12.01 4.40
CA PRO A 107 14.36 12.31 5.03
C PRO A 107 15.52 12.43 4.04
N LEU A 108 15.36 11.92 2.81
CA LEU A 108 16.35 11.98 1.74
C LEU A 108 16.09 13.13 0.76
N ALA A 109 14.91 13.74 0.83
CA ALA A 109 14.53 14.80 -0.07
C ALA A 109 15.30 16.09 0.24
N PRO A 110 15.57 16.94 -0.77
CA PRO A 110 16.17 18.25 -0.55
C PRO A 110 15.31 19.11 0.40
N PRO A 111 15.94 19.87 1.33
CA PRO A 111 15.23 20.87 2.11
C PRO A 111 14.60 21.93 1.21
N VAL A 112 13.45 22.44 1.62
CA VAL A 112 12.79 23.59 0.97
C VAL A 112 12.80 24.74 1.96
N ASP A 113 13.31 25.89 1.53
CA ASP A 113 13.43 27.11 2.36
C ASP A 113 14.14 26.87 3.70
N GLY A 114 15.12 25.96 3.71
CA GLY A 114 15.90 25.60 4.89
C GLY A 114 15.22 24.61 5.85
N ALA A 115 14.00 24.17 5.57
CA ALA A 115 13.28 23.17 6.36
C ALA A 115 13.35 21.77 5.71
N PRO A 116 13.51 20.70 6.51
CA PRO A 116 13.40 19.32 6.02
C PRO A 116 12.02 19.06 5.40
N ALA A 117 11.96 18.16 4.41
CA ALA A 117 10.69 17.77 3.83
C ALA A 117 9.87 16.91 4.83
N PRO A 118 8.55 17.17 4.94
CA PRO A 118 7.69 16.47 5.89
C PRO A 118 7.52 14.99 5.51
N SER A 119 7.49 14.11 6.50
CA SER A 119 7.15 12.70 6.29
C SER A 119 5.65 12.49 6.17
N VAL A 120 4.84 13.34 6.79
CA VAL A 120 3.37 13.29 6.71
C VAL A 120 2.85 14.61 6.17
N ILE A 121 1.99 14.52 5.15
CA ILE A 121 1.39 15.67 4.45
C ILE A 121 -0.12 15.52 4.49
N PHE A 122 -0.82 16.64 4.69
CA PHE A 122 -2.28 16.69 4.69
C PHE A 122 -2.80 17.57 3.55
N PHE A 123 -3.93 17.19 2.98
CA PHE A 123 -4.71 17.98 2.04
C PHE A 123 -6.12 18.19 2.55
N ASP A 124 -6.62 19.42 2.51
CA ASP A 124 -8.04 19.73 2.67
C ASP A 124 -8.76 19.40 1.36
N ILE A 125 -9.67 18.44 1.44
CA ILE A 125 -10.51 17.91 0.36
C ILE A 125 -12.00 18.24 0.58
N THR A 126 -12.33 19.21 1.44
CA THR A 126 -13.72 19.69 1.65
C THR A 126 -14.38 20.11 0.34
N ASN A 127 -13.59 20.68 -0.59
CA ASN A 127 -13.96 20.74 -2.00
C ASN A 127 -13.23 19.60 -2.75
N PRO A 128 -13.90 18.48 -3.04
CA PRO A 128 -13.23 17.29 -3.53
C PRO A 128 -12.64 17.45 -4.93
N ARG A 129 -13.15 18.41 -5.73
CA ARG A 129 -12.62 18.71 -7.05
C ARG A 129 -11.36 19.57 -7.00
N VAL A 130 -11.22 20.41 -5.98
CA VAL A 130 -10.12 21.38 -5.86
C VAL A 130 -9.53 21.34 -4.44
N PRO A 131 -8.75 20.29 -4.12
CA PRO A 131 -8.10 20.18 -2.83
C PRO A 131 -7.08 21.28 -2.61
N LYS A 132 -6.69 21.46 -1.35
CA LYS A 132 -5.63 22.39 -0.95
C LYS A 132 -4.63 21.69 -0.08
N LEU A 133 -3.34 21.93 -0.32
CA LEU A 133 -2.29 21.53 0.60
C LEU A 133 -2.50 22.25 1.93
N VAL A 134 -2.51 21.50 3.04
CA VAL A 134 -2.50 22.08 4.38
C VAL A 134 -1.12 22.70 4.62
N ASP A 135 -1.09 23.90 5.19
CA ASP A 135 0.16 24.58 5.52
C ASP A 135 1.02 23.70 6.45
N ALA A 136 2.24 23.40 6.02
CA ALA A 136 3.19 22.57 6.76
C ALA A 136 3.49 23.12 8.16
N ALA A 137 3.38 24.45 8.37
CA ALA A 137 3.54 25.07 9.69
C ALA A 137 2.45 24.69 10.70
N LEU A 138 1.32 24.15 10.23
CA LEU A 138 0.23 23.68 11.11
C LEU A 138 0.39 22.21 11.52
N VAL A 139 1.24 21.46 10.81
CA VAL A 139 1.39 20.01 10.97
C VAL A 139 2.61 19.68 11.81
N ASP A 140 2.41 19.03 12.95
CA ASP A 140 3.53 18.63 13.80
C ASP A 140 4.19 17.37 13.21
N GLN A 141 5.45 17.42 12.79
CA GLN A 141 6.14 16.24 12.26
C GLN A 141 6.65 15.32 13.40
N PRO A 142 6.78 14.00 13.17
CA PRO A 142 7.37 13.09 14.14
C PRO A 142 8.84 13.46 14.40
N ASN A 143 9.28 13.32 15.64
CA ASN A 143 10.63 13.71 16.06
C ASN A 143 11.60 12.52 16.08
N THR A 144 11.09 11.31 16.34
CA THR A 144 11.94 10.13 16.55
C THR A 144 11.86 9.09 15.44
N SER A 145 10.89 9.24 14.54
CA SER A 145 10.59 8.30 13.47
C SER A 145 10.36 9.00 12.13
N ALA A 146 10.55 8.26 11.04
CA ALA A 146 10.40 8.73 9.67
C ALA A 146 10.01 7.56 8.74
N PHE A 147 10.03 7.79 7.43
CA PHE A 147 9.66 6.80 6.42
C PHE A 147 8.19 6.39 6.54
N ALA A 148 7.30 7.37 6.35
CA ALA A 148 5.86 7.17 6.47
C ALA A 148 5.35 6.22 5.38
N ASP A 149 4.61 5.20 5.78
CA ASP A 149 4.06 4.20 4.88
C ASP A 149 2.52 4.23 4.88
N GLU A 150 1.86 3.44 5.73
CA GLU A 150 0.40 3.23 5.70
C GLU A 150 -0.34 4.07 6.74
N PHE A 151 -1.60 4.40 6.43
CA PHE A 151 -2.45 5.26 7.24
C PHE A 151 -3.74 4.53 7.61
N ILE A 152 -4.19 4.67 8.86
CA ILE A 152 -5.52 4.28 9.32
C ILE A 152 -6.24 5.51 9.85
N THR A 153 -7.47 5.72 9.42
CA THR A 153 -8.35 6.75 9.96
C THR A 153 -8.76 6.40 11.39
N THR A 154 -8.63 7.35 12.31
CA THR A 154 -9.13 7.19 13.68
C THR A 154 -10.59 7.65 13.79
N PRO A 155 -11.38 7.09 14.73
CA PRO A 155 -12.80 7.47 14.87
C PRO A 155 -13.05 8.95 15.20
N ASP A 156 -12.08 9.63 15.80
CA ASP A 156 -12.12 11.06 16.14
C ASP A 156 -11.76 11.99 14.95
N GLY A 157 -11.52 11.42 13.76
CA GLY A 157 -11.22 12.17 12.53
C GLY A 157 -9.73 12.42 12.29
N GLY A 158 -8.86 11.90 13.15
CA GLY A 158 -7.41 11.90 12.97
C GLY A 158 -6.89 10.67 12.19
N PHE A 159 -5.62 10.34 12.44
CA PHE A 159 -4.94 9.25 11.76
C PHE A 159 -3.96 8.51 12.67
N LEU A 160 -3.85 7.19 12.52
CA LEU A 160 -2.63 6.46 12.80
C LEU A 160 -1.82 6.36 11.51
N ALA A 161 -0.49 6.47 11.60
CA ALA A 161 0.40 6.19 10.49
C ALA A 161 1.59 5.35 10.94
N THR A 162 2.07 4.47 10.08
CA THR A 162 3.32 3.73 10.32
C THR A 162 4.50 4.53 9.79
N MET A 163 5.52 4.63 10.62
CA MET A 163 6.81 5.23 10.32
C MET A 163 7.82 4.09 10.36
N MET A 164 8.24 3.63 9.18
CA MET A 164 9.00 2.39 9.06
C MET A 164 10.34 2.41 9.78
N GLY A 165 10.94 3.57 10.01
CA GLY A 165 12.26 3.64 10.64
C GLY A 165 12.42 4.83 11.58
N SER A 166 13.58 4.89 12.21
CA SER A 166 14.06 6.10 12.86
C SER A 166 14.28 7.21 11.82
N SER A 167 14.62 8.42 12.27
CA SER A 167 14.98 9.54 11.37
C SER A 167 16.11 9.21 10.39
N THR A 168 16.94 8.21 10.66
CA THR A 168 18.03 7.74 9.79
C THR A 168 17.68 6.47 9.01
N GLY A 169 16.44 6.00 9.07
CA GLY A 169 15.97 4.77 8.43
C GLY A 169 16.38 3.49 9.16
N GLY A 170 16.91 3.59 10.38
CA GLY A 170 17.22 2.43 11.22
C GLY A 170 15.99 1.94 11.99
N SER A 171 16.22 1.04 12.94
CA SER A 171 15.22 0.70 13.96
C SER A 171 15.50 1.50 15.24
N PRO A 172 14.50 1.75 16.09
CA PRO A 172 13.09 1.43 15.89
C PRO A 172 12.34 2.54 15.11
N GLY A 173 11.46 2.14 14.19
CA GLY A 173 10.34 2.95 13.68
C GLY A 173 9.17 3.02 14.68
N ARG A 174 8.04 3.62 14.30
CA ARG A 174 6.91 3.91 15.21
C ARG A 174 5.55 3.84 14.52
N VAL A 175 4.49 3.69 15.31
CA VAL A 175 3.14 4.10 14.92
C VAL A 175 2.91 5.49 15.49
N VAL A 176 2.60 6.47 14.65
CA VAL A 176 2.31 7.83 15.09
C VAL A 176 0.81 8.08 15.07
N GLN A 177 0.32 8.87 16.01
CA GLN A 177 -1.08 9.27 16.06
C GLN A 177 -1.20 10.78 15.85
N TYR A 178 -2.06 11.17 14.92
CA TYR A 178 -2.46 12.54 14.67
C TYR A 178 -3.90 12.74 15.10
N SER A 179 -4.16 13.90 15.70
CA SER A 179 -5.52 14.41 15.88
C SER A 179 -6.09 14.94 14.56
N LYS A 180 -7.40 15.20 14.53
CA LYS A 180 -8.09 15.86 13.41
C LYS A 180 -7.53 17.26 13.07
N ASP A 181 -6.83 17.89 14.01
CA ASP A 181 -6.27 19.24 13.87
C ASP A 181 -4.76 19.21 13.49
N PHE A 182 -4.30 18.07 12.93
CA PHE A 182 -2.93 17.83 12.46
C PHE A 182 -1.85 17.85 13.56
N LYS A 183 -2.26 17.77 14.82
CA LYS A 183 -1.34 17.71 15.97
C LYS A 183 -0.91 16.28 16.26
N LEU A 184 0.39 16.11 16.47
CA LEU A 184 1.00 14.83 16.84
C LEU A 184 0.61 14.53 18.29
N VAL A 185 -0.24 13.52 18.47
CA VAL A 185 -0.69 13.05 19.78
C VAL A 185 0.40 12.20 20.44
N GLY A 186 1.12 11.38 19.66
CA GLY A 186 2.22 10.58 20.17
C GLY A 186 2.91 9.73 19.10
N GLU A 187 4.11 9.25 19.44
CA GLU A 187 4.86 8.25 18.68
C GLU A 187 4.98 6.97 19.52
N TYR A 188 4.48 5.84 19.02
CA TYR A 188 4.30 4.61 19.79
C TYR A 188 5.15 3.44 19.25
N PRO A 189 5.78 2.66 20.15
CA PRO A 189 5.79 2.81 21.60
C PRO A 189 6.55 4.07 22.00
N ASP A 190 6.09 4.73 23.07
CA ASP A 190 6.74 5.94 23.58
C ASP A 190 8.22 5.62 23.89
N PRO A 191 9.19 6.29 23.24
CA PRO A 191 10.61 6.04 23.47
C PRO A 191 11.04 6.18 24.93
N ALA A 192 10.41 7.06 25.71
CA ALA A 192 10.72 7.28 27.11
C ALA A 192 10.12 6.18 28.00
N ALA A 193 8.90 5.72 27.70
CA ALA A 193 8.22 4.68 28.48
C ALA A 193 8.60 3.25 28.07
N SER A 194 9.11 3.06 26.85
CA SER A 194 9.45 1.74 26.27
C SER A 194 10.84 1.75 25.59
N PRO A 195 11.92 2.08 26.33
CA PRO A 195 13.26 2.20 25.76
C PRO A 195 13.85 0.86 25.25
N ASP A 196 13.27 -0.26 25.66
CA ASP A 196 13.74 -1.60 25.30
C ASP A 196 13.22 -2.08 23.94
N VAL A 197 12.23 -1.40 23.35
CA VAL A 197 11.75 -1.73 22.00
C VAL A 197 12.72 -1.16 20.97
N LYS A 198 13.66 -1.99 20.53
CA LYS A 198 14.72 -1.62 19.55
C LYS A 198 14.45 -2.15 18.15
N ASP A 199 13.80 -3.30 18.04
CA ASP A 199 13.63 -4.05 16.81
C ASP A 199 12.22 -3.89 16.27
N LEU A 200 11.84 -2.70 15.81
CA LEU A 200 10.50 -2.38 15.33
C LEU A 200 10.62 -1.58 14.02
N ASN A 201 9.94 -2.00 12.95
CA ASN A 201 9.92 -1.27 11.67
C ASN A 201 8.54 -1.48 11.02
N PRO A 202 7.48 -0.85 11.55
CA PRO A 202 6.12 -1.13 11.15
C PRO A 202 5.87 -0.63 9.73
N HIS A 203 5.16 -1.42 8.93
CA HIS A 203 4.77 -1.09 7.56
C HIS A 203 3.24 -1.14 7.45
N GLY A 204 2.66 -2.31 7.24
CA GLY A 204 1.22 -2.53 7.30
C GLY A 204 0.66 -2.38 8.71
N ILE A 205 -0.55 -1.82 8.80
CA ILE A 205 -1.28 -1.58 10.05
C ILE A 205 -2.75 -1.89 9.84
N ALA A 206 -3.36 -2.59 10.79
CA ALA A 206 -4.77 -2.89 10.81
C ALA A 206 -5.35 -2.68 12.20
N VAL A 207 -6.57 -2.16 12.28
CA VAL A 207 -7.23 -1.88 13.56
C VAL A 207 -8.63 -2.45 13.56
N SER A 208 -9.00 -3.14 14.64
CA SER A 208 -10.39 -3.37 15.02
C SER A 208 -10.70 -2.51 16.24
N TRP A 209 -11.40 -1.41 16.01
CA TRP A 209 -11.75 -0.42 17.02
C TRP A 209 -12.68 -0.99 18.08
N THR A 210 -13.65 -1.83 17.69
CA THR A 210 -14.61 -2.44 18.62
C THR A 210 -13.94 -3.40 19.59
N LYS A 211 -12.85 -4.03 19.16
CA LYS A 211 -12.07 -4.99 19.94
C LYS A 211 -10.85 -4.36 20.62
N SER A 212 -10.65 -3.05 20.42
CA SER A 212 -9.50 -2.30 20.92
C SER A 212 -8.15 -2.98 20.63
N VAL A 213 -8.02 -3.56 19.44
CA VAL A 213 -6.82 -4.30 19.04
C VAL A 213 -6.35 -3.86 17.68
N MET A 214 -5.03 -3.74 17.56
CA MET A 214 -4.34 -3.38 16.34
C MET A 214 -3.25 -4.42 16.04
N LEU A 215 -3.03 -4.68 14.76
CA LEU A 215 -1.93 -5.47 14.24
C LEU A 215 -1.00 -4.55 13.45
N THR A 216 0.30 -4.61 13.70
CA THR A 216 1.31 -4.11 12.75
C THR A 216 2.16 -5.26 12.24
N VAL A 217 2.67 -5.12 11.02
CA VAL A 217 3.69 -6.01 10.46
C VAL A 217 5.01 -5.29 10.34
N ASP A 218 6.10 -5.95 10.71
CA ASP A 218 7.44 -5.39 10.57
C ASP A 218 8.00 -5.81 9.20
N PHE A 219 8.24 -4.86 8.29
CA PHE A 219 8.67 -5.20 6.93
C PHE A 219 10.19 -5.37 6.83
N LEU A 220 10.90 -4.26 6.88
CA LEU A 220 12.36 -4.20 6.71
C LEU A 220 12.93 -2.95 7.37
N VAL A 221 14.25 -2.88 7.48
CA VAL A 221 14.96 -1.68 7.93
C VAL A 221 15.23 -0.76 6.71
N PRO A 222 14.60 0.43 6.60
CA PRO A 222 14.72 1.27 5.39
C PRO A 222 16.17 1.56 4.97
N ALA A 223 17.05 1.91 5.91
CA ALA A 223 18.44 2.24 5.61
C ALA A 223 19.24 1.09 4.95
N SER A 224 18.75 -0.15 5.06
CA SER A 224 19.38 -1.32 4.44
C SER A 224 19.15 -1.41 2.93
N THR A 225 18.10 -0.78 2.41
CA THR A 225 17.79 -0.73 0.96
C THR A 225 18.46 0.46 0.27
N LEU A 226 18.76 1.53 1.01
CA LEU A 226 19.36 2.76 0.49
C LEU A 226 20.87 2.68 0.20
N LYS A 227 21.49 1.51 0.39
CA LYS A 227 22.92 1.28 0.22
C LYS A 227 23.15 -0.03 -0.53
N PRO A 228 24.35 -0.24 -1.12
CA PRO A 228 24.68 -1.49 -1.78
C PRO A 228 24.95 -2.65 -0.78
N ALA A 229 23.98 -2.97 0.07
CA ALA A 229 23.97 -4.08 1.02
C ALA A 229 22.74 -4.99 0.77
N THR A 230 22.68 -6.13 1.45
CA THR A 230 21.48 -6.98 1.45
C THR A 230 20.40 -6.32 2.31
N PRO A 231 19.16 -6.17 1.82
CA PRO A 231 18.05 -5.68 2.64
C PRO A 231 17.87 -6.52 3.91
N VAL A 232 17.65 -5.84 5.03
CA VAL A 232 17.39 -6.47 6.33
C VAL A 232 15.88 -6.56 6.50
N LEU A 233 15.33 -7.75 6.24
CA LEU A 233 13.90 -8.05 6.35
C LEU A 233 13.55 -8.59 7.74
N TRP A 234 12.37 -8.22 8.23
CA TRP A 234 11.81 -8.72 9.47
C TRP A 234 10.86 -9.90 9.22
N LYS A 235 10.53 -10.61 10.29
CA LYS A 235 9.65 -11.80 10.26
C LYS A 235 8.57 -11.73 11.32
N THR A 236 8.35 -10.55 11.86
CA THR A 236 7.55 -10.32 13.06
C THR A 236 6.28 -9.56 12.74
N VAL A 237 5.23 -9.90 13.48
CA VAL A 237 3.98 -9.13 13.55
C VAL A 237 3.69 -8.82 15.01
N ARG A 238 2.96 -7.75 15.29
CA ARG A 238 2.73 -7.27 16.66
C ARG A 238 1.28 -6.99 16.91
N LEU A 239 0.76 -7.59 17.98
CA LEU A 239 -0.56 -7.26 18.51
C LEU A 239 -0.43 -6.14 19.54
N TRP A 240 -1.29 -5.14 19.41
CA TRP A 240 -1.31 -3.94 20.25
C TRP A 240 -2.65 -3.82 20.96
N ASP A 241 -2.63 -3.17 22.12
CA ASP A 241 -3.81 -2.60 22.74
C ASP A 241 -3.95 -1.16 22.25
N THR A 242 -5.08 -0.82 21.61
CA THR A 242 -5.29 0.52 21.06
C THR A 242 -5.73 1.54 22.10
N ASN A 243 -6.16 1.11 23.29
CA ASN A 243 -6.54 2.03 24.36
C ASN A 243 -5.30 2.62 25.05
N THR A 244 -4.24 1.82 25.15
CA THR A 244 -2.98 2.22 25.77
C THR A 244 -1.86 2.45 24.78
N MET A 245 -2.06 2.10 23.50
CA MET A 245 -1.05 2.15 22.43
C MET A 245 0.23 1.38 22.78
N THR A 246 0.08 0.21 23.43
CA THR A 246 1.19 -0.66 23.84
C THR A 246 1.17 -1.99 23.09
N ILE A 247 2.37 -2.53 22.81
CA ILE A 247 2.52 -3.87 22.23
C ILE A 247 2.18 -4.92 23.30
N LYS A 248 1.16 -5.74 23.05
CA LYS A 248 0.78 -6.89 23.89
C LYS A 248 1.64 -8.11 23.61
N GLU A 249 1.94 -8.35 22.34
CA GLU A 249 2.69 -9.53 21.90
C GLU A 249 3.47 -9.21 20.63
N THR A 250 4.73 -9.65 20.59
CA THR A 250 5.53 -9.72 19.36
C THR A 250 5.61 -11.18 18.95
N ILE A 251 5.10 -11.48 17.77
CA ILE A 251 4.98 -12.85 17.25
C ILE A 251 6.06 -13.05 16.19
N ASP A 252 6.97 -14.00 16.42
CA ASP A 252 7.94 -14.43 15.40
C ASP A 252 7.30 -15.44 14.45
N CYS A 253 7.18 -15.06 13.18
CA CYS A 253 6.60 -15.88 12.13
C CYS A 253 7.65 -16.60 11.29
N SER A 254 8.93 -16.63 11.71
CA SER A 254 10.04 -17.23 10.96
C SER A 254 9.81 -18.70 10.63
N ALA A 255 9.22 -19.47 11.54
CA ALA A 255 8.87 -20.88 11.33
C ALA A 255 7.78 -21.08 10.26
N LEU A 256 7.03 -20.04 9.91
CA LEU A 256 5.98 -20.06 8.89
C LEU A 256 6.48 -19.63 7.49
N GLY A 257 7.76 -19.29 7.35
CA GLY A 257 8.34 -18.80 6.10
C GLY A 257 8.13 -17.31 5.82
N VAL A 258 7.50 -16.57 6.74
CA VAL A 258 7.32 -15.11 6.64
C VAL A 258 8.68 -14.43 6.52
N ASN A 259 8.78 -13.50 5.57
CA ASN A 259 9.99 -12.77 5.29
C ASN A 259 9.67 -11.44 4.62
N GLY A 260 9.67 -10.37 5.42
CA GLY A 260 9.22 -9.05 5.03
C GLY A 260 7.69 -9.00 4.84
N PRO A 261 6.90 -9.23 5.90
CA PRO A 261 5.46 -9.00 5.82
C PRO A 261 5.17 -7.51 5.52
N MET A 262 4.28 -7.25 4.58
CA MET A 262 4.11 -5.90 4.01
C MET A 262 2.84 -5.22 4.46
N ASP A 263 1.68 -5.84 4.25
CA ASP A 263 0.40 -5.19 4.56
C ASP A 263 -0.44 -6.01 5.54
N ALA A 264 -1.34 -5.33 6.25
CA ALA A 264 -2.29 -5.90 7.17
C ALA A 264 -3.67 -5.24 7.01
N VAL A 265 -4.74 -6.04 7.13
CA VAL A 265 -6.11 -5.53 7.16
C VAL A 265 -6.92 -6.25 8.24
N ALA A 266 -7.83 -5.52 8.89
CA ALA A 266 -8.77 -6.09 9.83
C ALA A 266 -9.90 -6.80 9.08
N ILE A 267 -10.38 -7.91 9.63
CA ILE A 267 -11.56 -8.62 9.12
C ILE A 267 -12.77 -7.98 9.79
N ALA A 268 -13.25 -6.89 9.21
CA ALA A 268 -14.24 -6.01 9.83
C ALA A 268 -13.84 -5.67 11.28
N GLU A 269 -14.81 -5.68 12.20
CA GLU A 269 -14.61 -5.40 13.63
C GLU A 269 -14.54 -6.68 14.49
N THR A 270 -14.06 -7.79 13.90
CA THR A 270 -14.03 -9.09 14.59
C THR A 270 -12.87 -9.27 15.56
N GLY A 271 -11.81 -8.46 15.44
CA GLY A 271 -10.53 -8.67 16.16
C GLY A 271 -9.59 -9.66 15.48
N ALA A 272 -9.98 -10.21 14.32
CA ALA A 272 -9.11 -11.00 13.47
C ALA A 272 -8.56 -10.18 12.30
N PHE A 273 -7.43 -10.61 11.76
CA PHE A 273 -6.64 -9.89 10.78
C PHE A 273 -6.16 -10.80 9.66
N TYR A 274 -5.99 -10.21 8.48
CA TYR A 274 -5.12 -10.76 7.44
C TYR A 274 -3.83 -9.97 7.35
N PHE A 275 -2.73 -10.64 7.02
CA PHE A 275 -1.51 -9.97 6.59
C PHE A 275 -0.77 -10.74 5.49
N GLY A 276 -0.07 -10.02 4.62
CA GLY A 276 0.77 -10.59 3.58
C GLY A 276 2.18 -10.86 4.10
N GLY A 277 2.68 -12.09 3.98
CA GLY A 277 3.95 -12.51 4.62
C GLY A 277 5.25 -12.17 3.88
N GLY A 278 5.18 -11.46 2.75
CA GLY A 278 6.34 -11.18 1.89
C GLY A 278 6.81 -12.39 1.05
N ASP A 279 6.27 -13.57 1.33
CA ASP A 279 6.59 -14.85 0.72
C ASP A 279 5.49 -15.34 -0.25
N GLY A 280 4.47 -14.51 -0.53
CA GLY A 280 3.33 -14.85 -1.38
C GLY A 280 2.15 -15.49 -0.63
N ASN A 281 2.28 -15.75 0.67
CA ASN A 281 1.16 -16.21 1.48
C ASN A 281 0.42 -15.03 2.12
N ILE A 282 -0.90 -15.22 2.30
CA ILE A 282 -1.72 -14.41 3.18
C ILE A 282 -1.99 -15.24 4.43
N TYR A 283 -1.75 -14.64 5.59
CA TYR A 283 -1.91 -15.25 6.90
C TYR A 283 -3.14 -14.71 7.59
N TYR A 284 -3.84 -15.56 8.33
CA TYR A 284 -4.90 -15.19 9.26
C TYR A 284 -4.37 -15.21 10.68
N LEU A 285 -4.71 -14.18 11.46
CA LEU A 285 -4.41 -14.09 12.89
C LEU A 285 -5.66 -13.66 13.65
N ASP A 286 -5.95 -14.33 14.76
CA ASP A 286 -7.11 -14.09 15.61
C ASP A 286 -6.64 -13.57 16.95
N ALA A 287 -6.92 -12.30 17.29
CA ALA A 287 -6.41 -11.70 18.52
C ALA A 287 -7.24 -12.03 19.78
N ASP A 288 -8.41 -12.68 19.61
CA ASP A 288 -9.20 -13.24 20.71
C ASP A 288 -8.79 -14.70 21.01
N GLY A 289 -7.81 -15.24 20.27
CA GLY A 289 -7.27 -16.58 20.50
C GLY A 289 -6.48 -16.72 21.82
N SER A 290 -6.08 -17.94 22.13
CA SER A 290 -5.17 -18.18 23.26
C SER A 290 -3.75 -17.74 22.91
N ALA A 291 -3.11 -16.98 23.80
CA ALA A 291 -1.69 -16.71 23.71
C ALA A 291 -0.84 -17.97 23.99
N PRO A 292 0.34 -18.14 23.37
CA PRO A 292 0.90 -17.28 22.32
C PRO A 292 0.09 -17.38 21.02
N HIS A 293 -0.19 -16.24 20.40
CA HIS A 293 -0.97 -16.21 19.18
C HIS A 293 -0.15 -16.73 18.01
N THR A 294 -0.73 -17.65 17.23
CA THR A 294 -0.06 -18.29 16.11
C THR A 294 -0.83 -18.02 14.82
N PRO A 295 -0.24 -17.27 13.86
CA PRO A 295 -0.83 -17.10 12.54
C PRO A 295 -0.94 -18.42 11.78
N VAL A 296 -1.91 -18.50 10.88
CA VAL A 296 -2.07 -19.65 9.97
C VAL A 296 -2.13 -19.16 8.53
N VAL A 297 -1.54 -19.92 7.61
CA VAL A 297 -1.67 -19.64 6.17
C VAL A 297 -3.14 -19.78 5.79
N ALA A 298 -3.74 -18.69 5.33
CA ALA A 298 -5.11 -18.66 4.85
C ALA A 298 -5.16 -18.84 3.32
N TRP A 299 -4.23 -18.24 2.60
CA TRP A 299 -4.24 -18.22 1.14
C TRP A 299 -2.83 -18.18 0.54
N ASP A 300 -2.66 -18.78 -0.63
CA ASP A 300 -1.42 -18.76 -1.41
C ASP A 300 -1.67 -17.99 -2.72
N THR A 301 -1.14 -16.77 -2.83
CA THR A 301 -1.34 -15.92 -4.01
C THR A 301 -0.56 -16.40 -5.23
N LEU A 302 0.43 -17.28 -5.02
CA LEU A 302 1.34 -17.79 -6.02
C LEU A 302 0.96 -19.19 -6.52
N SER A 303 -0.19 -19.72 -6.10
CA SER A 303 -0.76 -20.98 -6.58
C SER A 303 0.22 -22.16 -6.57
N GLY A 304 0.97 -22.32 -5.48
CA GLY A 304 1.96 -23.39 -5.30
C GLY A 304 3.29 -23.18 -6.02
N SER A 305 3.54 -21.99 -6.59
CA SER A 305 4.81 -21.70 -7.26
C SER A 305 6.00 -21.83 -6.31
N THR A 306 7.06 -22.47 -6.77
CA THR A 306 8.32 -22.60 -6.02
C THR A 306 9.10 -21.30 -5.95
N ASN A 307 8.88 -20.36 -6.89
CA ASN A 307 9.40 -19.01 -6.79
C ASN A 307 8.44 -18.18 -5.92
N ARG A 308 8.83 -17.99 -4.65
CA ARG A 308 8.06 -17.31 -3.61
C ARG A 308 8.33 -15.80 -3.51
N ALA A 309 9.08 -15.23 -4.46
CA ALA A 309 9.30 -13.78 -4.48
C ALA A 309 7.97 -13.04 -4.73
N SER A 310 7.46 -12.35 -3.70
CA SER A 310 6.14 -11.71 -3.77
C SER A 310 6.21 -10.21 -4.06
N ALA A 311 7.32 -9.54 -3.74
CA ALA A 311 7.54 -8.09 -3.87
C ALA A 311 6.27 -7.23 -3.67
N GLY A 312 5.47 -7.52 -2.65
CA GLY A 312 4.18 -6.85 -2.42
C GLY A 312 2.98 -7.75 -2.60
N ASN A 313 2.30 -8.03 -1.49
CA ASN A 313 0.86 -8.23 -1.49
C ASN A 313 0.24 -7.08 -0.68
N ILE A 314 -0.47 -6.16 -1.34
CA ILE A 314 -1.27 -5.14 -0.66
C ILE A 314 -2.71 -5.66 -0.61
N LEU A 315 -3.34 -5.43 0.54
CA LEU A 315 -4.61 -6.00 0.90
C LEU A 315 -5.68 -4.91 0.96
N HIS A 316 -6.91 -5.29 0.63
CA HIS A 316 -8.07 -4.46 0.92
C HIS A 316 -9.22 -5.35 1.38
N SER A 317 -9.54 -5.29 2.68
CA SER A 317 -10.69 -6.00 3.23
C SER A 317 -11.95 -5.15 3.07
N PHE A 318 -13.04 -5.80 2.69
CA PHE A 318 -14.34 -5.15 2.64
C PHE A 318 -14.84 -4.96 4.08
N ARG A 319 -15.65 -3.94 4.31
CA ARG A 319 -16.23 -3.61 5.63
C ARG A 319 -16.98 -4.78 6.26
N SER A 320 -17.60 -5.62 5.45
CA SER A 320 -18.29 -6.82 5.94
C SER A 320 -17.35 -7.92 6.45
N GLY A 321 -16.06 -7.86 6.10
CA GLY A 321 -15.08 -8.92 6.33
C GLY A 321 -15.30 -10.18 5.47
N THR A 322 -16.26 -10.15 4.53
CA THR A 322 -16.62 -11.33 3.70
C THR A 322 -15.96 -11.35 2.33
N ARG A 323 -15.18 -10.32 2.00
CA ARG A 323 -14.36 -10.23 0.79
C ARG A 323 -12.99 -9.65 1.11
N LEU A 324 -12.01 -10.02 0.29
CA LEU A 324 -10.64 -9.51 0.33
C LEU A 324 -10.13 -9.32 -1.09
N LEU A 325 -9.57 -8.16 -1.39
CA LEU A 325 -8.71 -7.96 -2.54
C LEU A 325 -7.26 -8.19 -2.13
N VAL A 326 -6.52 -8.88 -3.00
CA VAL A 326 -5.09 -9.12 -2.84
C VAL A 326 -4.41 -8.74 -4.14
N SER A 327 -3.70 -7.61 -4.15
CA SER A 327 -2.81 -7.29 -5.25
C SER A 327 -1.53 -8.14 -5.13
N SER A 328 -0.95 -8.51 -6.26
CA SER A 328 0.33 -9.21 -6.30
C SER A 328 1.18 -8.60 -7.40
N TYR A 329 2.23 -7.89 -6.98
CA TYR A 329 3.05 -7.10 -7.89
C TYR A 329 3.76 -8.02 -8.90
N THR A 330 4.40 -9.09 -8.43
CA THR A 330 5.16 -10.02 -9.29
C THR A 330 4.29 -10.88 -10.21
N ARG A 331 2.97 -10.85 -10.04
CA ARG A 331 1.99 -11.57 -10.85
C ARG A 331 1.15 -10.68 -11.74
N ASP A 332 1.35 -9.35 -11.68
CA ASP A 332 0.58 -8.39 -12.44
C ASP A 332 -0.93 -8.58 -12.24
N GLN A 333 -1.40 -8.87 -11.03
CA GLN A 333 -2.81 -9.23 -10.83
C GLN A 333 -3.40 -8.70 -9.52
N VAL A 334 -4.72 -8.60 -9.48
CA VAL A 334 -5.50 -8.49 -8.24
C VAL A 334 -6.45 -9.67 -8.15
N GLN A 335 -6.39 -10.41 -7.05
CA GLN A 335 -7.32 -11.50 -6.74
C GLN A 335 -8.46 -10.98 -5.87
N LEU A 336 -9.68 -11.39 -6.17
CA LEU A 336 -10.87 -11.19 -5.34
C LEU A 336 -11.22 -12.50 -4.66
N LEU A 337 -11.23 -12.51 -3.33
CA LEU A 337 -11.47 -13.69 -2.50
C LEU A 337 -12.79 -13.57 -1.72
N ASP A 338 -13.51 -14.67 -1.57
CA ASP A 338 -14.57 -14.86 -0.58
C ASP A 338 -13.93 -15.27 0.75
N THR A 339 -14.11 -14.43 1.77
CA THR A 339 -13.57 -14.64 3.13
C THR A 339 -14.66 -14.93 4.16
N SER A 340 -15.87 -15.32 3.73
CA SER A 340 -16.95 -15.80 4.64
C SER A 340 -16.50 -16.95 5.55
N LYS A 341 -15.48 -17.70 5.15
CA LYS A 341 -14.71 -18.61 6.00
C LYS A 341 -13.27 -18.07 6.10
N PRO A 342 -12.94 -17.26 7.11
CA PRO A 342 -11.75 -16.43 7.04
C PRO A 342 -10.43 -17.23 7.03
N ARG A 343 -10.41 -18.41 7.64
CA ARG A 343 -9.25 -19.31 7.62
C ARG A 343 -9.09 -20.11 6.32
N LYS A 344 -10.09 -20.09 5.44
CA LYS A 344 -10.11 -20.83 4.17
C LYS A 344 -10.81 -20.00 3.09
N PRO A 345 -10.22 -18.86 2.67
CA PRO A 345 -10.75 -18.07 1.59
C PRO A 345 -10.91 -18.87 0.31
N LYS A 346 -11.75 -18.37 -0.60
CA LYS A 346 -11.93 -18.95 -1.94
C LYS A 346 -11.73 -17.89 -3.00
N LEU A 347 -10.95 -18.18 -4.04
CA LEU A 347 -10.86 -17.31 -5.21
C LEU A 347 -12.21 -17.20 -5.91
N LEU A 348 -12.67 -15.97 -6.12
CA LEU A 348 -13.86 -15.66 -6.89
C LEU A 348 -13.49 -15.24 -8.31
N ASP A 349 -12.53 -14.31 -8.43
CA ASP A 349 -12.09 -13.77 -9.71
C ASP A 349 -10.67 -13.19 -9.63
N THR A 350 -10.05 -12.98 -10.78
CA THR A 350 -8.73 -12.36 -10.91
C THR A 350 -8.77 -11.27 -11.98
N LEU A 351 -8.44 -10.04 -11.59
CA LEU A 351 -8.11 -8.97 -12.52
C LEU A 351 -6.65 -9.11 -12.94
N GLN A 352 -6.43 -9.71 -14.12
CA GLN A 352 -5.10 -9.83 -14.71
C GLN A 352 -4.73 -8.54 -15.44
N LEU A 353 -3.58 -7.96 -15.09
CA LEU A 353 -2.97 -6.82 -15.77
C LEU A 353 -1.96 -7.31 -16.83
N PRO A 354 -1.55 -6.43 -17.76
CA PRO A 354 -0.45 -6.70 -18.68
C PRO A 354 0.84 -7.08 -17.94
N ALA A 355 1.67 -7.91 -18.58
CA ALA A 355 2.94 -8.33 -18.01
C ALA A 355 3.84 -7.12 -17.69
N GLY A 356 4.39 -7.09 -16.48
CA GLY A 356 5.23 -6.00 -16.00
C GLY A 356 4.47 -4.74 -15.58
N ALA A 357 3.13 -4.78 -15.53
CA ALA A 357 2.35 -3.68 -14.98
C ALA A 357 2.70 -3.47 -13.51
N GLY A 358 2.70 -4.54 -12.70
CA GLY A 358 3.05 -4.51 -11.29
C GLY A 358 1.89 -4.07 -10.38
N ALA A 359 0.83 -4.87 -10.26
CA ALA A 359 -0.32 -4.53 -9.39
C ALA A 359 0.14 -4.29 -7.94
N HIS A 360 0.03 -3.05 -7.45
CA HIS A 360 0.51 -2.67 -6.13
C HIS A 360 -0.61 -2.17 -5.22
N VAL A 361 -0.87 -0.86 -5.13
CA VAL A 361 -1.92 -0.35 -4.24
C VAL A 361 -3.29 -0.62 -4.86
N VAL A 362 -4.13 -1.39 -4.17
CA VAL A 362 -5.54 -1.59 -4.53
C VAL A 362 -6.45 -0.92 -3.50
N ARG A 363 -7.45 -0.18 -3.98
CA ARG A 363 -8.43 0.53 -3.15
C ARG A 363 -9.82 0.44 -3.76
N LEU A 364 -10.82 0.47 -2.89
CA LEU A 364 -12.23 0.56 -3.25
C LEU A 364 -12.83 1.90 -2.80
N SER A 365 -13.87 2.30 -3.52
CA SER A 365 -14.85 3.31 -3.13
C SER A 365 -15.59 2.90 -1.86
N GLU A 366 -16.25 3.86 -1.21
CA GLU A 366 -17.04 3.57 -0.01
C GLU A 366 -18.19 2.60 -0.30
N ASP A 367 -18.88 2.65 -1.42
CA ASP A 367 -19.92 1.62 -1.68
C ASP A 367 -19.36 0.25 -2.08
N GLU A 368 -18.03 0.11 -2.15
CA GLU A 368 -17.31 -1.12 -2.53
C GLU A 368 -17.66 -1.62 -3.94
N ALA A 369 -18.27 -0.77 -4.78
CA ALA A 369 -18.68 -1.12 -6.14
C ALA A 369 -17.61 -0.73 -7.18
N PHE A 370 -16.81 0.28 -6.90
CA PHE A 370 -15.74 0.77 -7.78
C PHE A 370 -14.37 0.70 -7.12
N GLY A 371 -13.32 0.46 -7.89
CA GLY A 371 -11.95 0.38 -7.40
C GLY A 371 -10.90 0.86 -8.40
N ALA A 372 -9.70 1.04 -7.87
CA ALA A 372 -8.51 1.39 -8.64
C ALA A 372 -7.29 0.59 -8.17
N VAL A 373 -6.38 0.34 -9.11
CA VAL A 373 -5.08 -0.28 -8.87
C VAL A 373 -3.99 0.67 -9.35
N ALA A 374 -3.10 1.11 -8.45
CA ALA A 374 -1.84 1.75 -8.81
C ALA A 374 -0.78 0.68 -9.06
N THR A 375 0.07 0.92 -10.06
CA THR A 375 1.00 -0.10 -10.55
C THR A 375 2.47 0.20 -10.30
N TYR A 376 2.78 1.31 -9.65
CA TYR A 376 4.12 1.59 -9.15
C TYR A 376 4.28 1.03 -7.74
N PHE A 377 5.45 0.46 -7.43
CA PHE A 377 5.79 0.05 -6.06
C PHE A 377 6.83 0.98 -5.44
N LEU A 378 8.08 0.92 -5.90
CA LEU A 378 9.16 1.77 -5.38
C LEU A 378 10.36 1.71 -6.34
N ASP A 379 11.00 2.85 -6.53
CA ASP A 379 12.22 3.01 -7.30
C ASP A 379 13.13 3.99 -6.58
N GLU A 380 14.09 3.45 -5.84
CA GLU A 380 15.07 4.19 -5.04
C GLU A 380 16.21 4.78 -5.90
N GLY A 381 16.19 4.55 -7.22
CA GLY A 381 17.19 5.04 -8.15
C GLY A 381 18.57 4.38 -8.01
N ALA A 382 19.60 5.03 -8.57
CA ALA A 382 20.93 4.42 -8.79
C ALA A 382 21.70 4.01 -7.53
N GLY A 383 21.27 4.43 -6.34
CA GLY A 383 21.89 4.08 -5.05
C GLY A 383 21.14 3.02 -4.24
N GLY A 384 19.88 2.74 -4.59
CA GLY A 384 19.02 1.86 -3.81
C GLY A 384 18.97 0.42 -4.31
N ARG A 385 18.21 -0.41 -3.59
CA ARG A 385 18.03 -1.84 -3.88
C ARG A 385 16.66 -2.14 -4.46
N VAL A 386 15.67 -1.29 -4.20
CA VAL A 386 14.31 -1.48 -4.73
C VAL A 386 14.17 -0.69 -6.03
N VAL A 387 14.03 -1.43 -7.13
CA VAL A 387 13.82 -0.88 -8.48
C VAL A 387 12.65 -1.64 -9.12
N LEU A 388 11.45 -1.30 -8.68
CA LEU A 388 10.18 -1.91 -9.05
C LEU A 388 9.20 -0.81 -9.52
N PRO A 389 9.44 -0.22 -10.70
CA PRO A 389 8.70 0.94 -11.18
C PRO A 389 7.33 0.60 -11.80
N GLY A 390 7.06 -0.68 -12.07
CA GLY A 390 5.89 -1.13 -12.83
C GLY A 390 5.71 -0.38 -14.15
N ASP A 391 4.45 -0.20 -14.57
CA ASP A 391 4.11 0.57 -15.76
C ASP A 391 3.60 2.00 -15.48
N MET A 392 3.55 2.39 -14.20
CA MET A 392 3.15 3.73 -13.70
C MET A 392 1.76 4.16 -14.21
N THR A 393 0.76 3.30 -13.99
CA THR A 393 -0.63 3.54 -14.36
C THR A 393 -1.55 3.46 -13.15
N LEU A 394 -2.70 4.15 -13.25
CA LEU A 394 -3.89 3.85 -12.46
C LEU A 394 -4.88 3.10 -13.32
N ARG A 395 -5.43 1.99 -12.80
CA ARG A 395 -6.34 1.10 -13.53
C ARG A 395 -7.66 0.98 -12.79
N LEU A 396 -8.74 1.39 -13.47
CA LEU A 396 -10.08 1.51 -12.90
C LEU A 396 -10.91 0.25 -13.20
N PHE A 397 -11.63 -0.24 -12.20
CA PHE A 397 -12.51 -1.39 -12.32
C PHE A 397 -13.78 -1.20 -11.49
N PHE A 398 -14.82 -1.92 -11.86
CA PHE A 398 -16.01 -2.13 -11.06
C PHE A 398 -16.03 -3.56 -10.54
N LEU A 399 -16.82 -3.75 -9.49
CA LEU A 399 -17.30 -5.06 -9.07
C LEU A 399 -18.77 -5.17 -9.43
N ASN A 400 -19.21 -6.38 -9.81
CA ASN A 400 -20.63 -6.63 -9.97
C ASN A 400 -21.38 -6.52 -8.63
N ASP A 401 -22.71 -6.47 -8.66
CA ASP A 401 -23.57 -6.31 -7.48
C ASP A 401 -23.32 -7.31 -6.33
N LYS A 402 -22.73 -8.47 -6.63
CA LYS A 402 -22.42 -9.52 -5.65
C LYS A 402 -20.98 -9.48 -5.11
N ALA A 403 -20.19 -8.50 -5.56
CA ALA A 403 -18.76 -8.43 -5.34
C ALA A 403 -18.09 -9.79 -5.58
N SER A 404 -18.36 -10.37 -6.75
CA SER A 404 -17.89 -11.71 -7.14
C SER A 404 -17.13 -11.74 -8.45
N LYS A 405 -17.04 -10.60 -9.15
CA LYS A 405 -16.37 -10.49 -10.45
C LYS A 405 -15.91 -9.06 -10.70
N PHE A 406 -14.74 -8.91 -11.31
CA PHE A 406 -14.27 -7.64 -11.85
C PHE A 406 -14.96 -7.31 -13.17
N VAL A 407 -15.28 -6.03 -13.38
CA VAL A 407 -15.89 -5.52 -14.61
C VAL A 407 -15.15 -4.25 -15.03
N VAL A 408 -14.68 -4.20 -16.27
CA VAL A 408 -14.05 -3.01 -16.85
C VAL A 408 -14.98 -2.46 -17.92
N GLN A 409 -15.80 -1.46 -17.54
CA GLN A 409 -16.87 -0.95 -18.43
C GLN A 409 -16.36 -0.09 -19.59
N GLN A 410 -15.33 0.72 -19.37
CA GLN A 410 -14.77 1.62 -20.40
C GLN A 410 -13.27 1.36 -20.56
N PRO A 411 -12.85 0.25 -21.20
CA PRO A 411 -11.43 -0.14 -21.24
C PRO A 411 -10.47 0.95 -21.70
N SER A 412 -10.88 1.82 -22.63
CA SER A 412 -10.07 2.94 -23.12
C SER A 412 -9.91 4.10 -22.14
N LYS A 413 -10.80 4.23 -21.14
CA LYS A 413 -10.76 5.25 -20.09
C LYS A 413 -10.43 4.69 -18.70
N SER A 414 -10.36 3.36 -18.60
CA SER A 414 -10.03 2.64 -17.36
C SER A 414 -8.53 2.54 -17.10
N VAL A 415 -7.69 3.19 -17.91
CA VAL A 415 -6.24 3.26 -17.70
C VAL A 415 -5.79 4.70 -17.81
N ILE A 416 -5.18 5.21 -16.75
CA ILE A 416 -4.62 6.55 -16.68
C ILE A 416 -3.10 6.40 -16.64
N ASP A 417 -2.42 6.89 -17.68
CA ASP A 417 -0.99 6.70 -17.89
C ASP A 417 -0.18 7.91 -17.39
N PHE A 418 0.46 7.77 -16.23
CA PHE A 418 1.26 8.82 -15.61
C PHE A 418 2.63 9.03 -16.29
N LYS A 419 2.99 8.22 -17.30
CA LYS A 419 4.19 8.46 -18.12
C LYS A 419 3.98 9.57 -19.14
N THR A 420 2.74 9.80 -19.56
CA THR A 420 2.41 10.75 -20.63
C THR A 420 1.49 11.87 -20.17
N LEU A 421 0.79 11.68 -19.05
CA LEU A 421 -0.23 12.59 -18.50
C LEU A 421 0.21 14.07 -18.44
N MET A 422 1.43 14.34 -17.98
CA MET A 422 1.91 15.71 -17.72
C MET A 422 2.82 16.27 -18.81
N GLY A 423 2.95 15.57 -19.94
CA GLY A 423 3.71 16.04 -21.11
C GLY A 423 5.11 16.52 -20.77
N ALA A 424 5.33 17.84 -20.87
CA ALA A 424 6.64 18.45 -20.65
C ALA A 424 7.18 18.36 -19.21
N GLN A 425 6.32 18.16 -18.20
CA GLN A 425 6.75 17.94 -16.81
C GLN A 425 7.24 16.49 -16.57
N GLY A 426 7.16 15.63 -17.59
CA GLY A 426 7.71 14.29 -17.57
C GLY A 426 6.82 13.25 -16.92
N VAL A 427 7.47 12.17 -16.47
CA VAL A 427 6.84 10.97 -15.92
C VAL A 427 6.55 11.15 -14.43
N TYR A 428 5.39 10.68 -14.00
CA TYR A 428 5.01 10.60 -12.60
C TYR A 428 4.88 9.15 -12.11
N ARG A 429 5.31 8.93 -10.88
CA ARG A 429 5.29 7.65 -10.17
C ARG A 429 4.08 7.64 -9.24
N VAL A 430 2.97 7.06 -9.71
CA VAL A 430 1.68 7.08 -9.00
C VAL A 430 1.55 5.91 -8.02
N HIS A 431 1.36 6.21 -6.74
CA HIS A 431 1.37 5.21 -5.68
C HIS A 431 0.10 5.23 -4.83
N GLY A 432 -0.05 6.28 -4.00
CA GLY A 432 -1.20 6.44 -3.12
C GLY A 432 -2.47 6.67 -3.90
N ALA A 433 -3.54 5.97 -3.55
CA ALA A 433 -4.85 6.12 -4.16
C ALA A 433 -5.93 6.23 -3.08
N VAL A 434 -6.89 7.13 -3.24
CA VAL A 434 -8.08 7.24 -2.38
C VAL A 434 -9.29 7.57 -3.24
N ILE A 435 -10.41 6.87 -3.04
CA ILE A 435 -11.62 7.01 -3.86
C ILE A 435 -12.75 7.53 -2.98
N LEU A 436 -13.38 8.65 -3.39
CA LEU A 436 -14.47 9.31 -2.66
C LEU A 436 -15.69 9.60 -3.53
#